data_AF-A0A652K742-F1
#
_entry.id   AF-A0A652K742-F1
#
_cell.length_a   1.000
_cell.length_b   1.000
_cell.length_c   1.000
_cell.angle_alpha   90.00
_cell.angle_beta   90.00
_cell.angle_gamma   90.00
#
_symmetry.space_group_name_H-M   'P 1'
#
loop_
_entity.id
_entity.type
_entity.pdbx_description
1 polymer ?
#
loop_
_entity_poly.entity_id
_entity_poly.type
_entity_poly.pdbx_seq_one_letter_code
_entity_poly.pdbx_strand_id
1 'polypeptide(L)'
;MAHDIDALPRGAGAWGQAVTAVVTIAALAGGLWAYGEVSGSAGSTPYTPSCEDDGKPGATPPEPGRAPRQLTGQRLCEALFRPDLAALLGTPGEAPSSVTGSDGSHRFGSDEEIATPSAEVEFPTYTVTLTASYDAVPMADTAEYLNGAQKQKILGRPAVVYPDRTISISFRLDGSDAESGPGVPARTLMVAQDARDSGGSYDVTLWRTDGATPDDATLRRVAEKVLPALPGWQTAR
;
A
#
# COMPACT_ATOMS: atom_id res chain seq x y z
N MET A 1 -65.71 20.80 -21.45
CA MET A 1 -65.87 21.51 -22.74
C MET A 1 -64.57 21.37 -23.50
N ALA A 2 -64.58 20.68 -24.65
CA ALA A 2 -63.50 20.64 -25.65
C ALA A 2 -63.47 21.99 -26.41
N HIS A 3 -62.35 22.51 -26.93
CA HIS A 3 -61.53 21.96 -28.02
C HIS A 3 -60.05 22.38 -27.93
N ASP A 4 -59.22 21.51 -28.52
CA ASP A 4 -57.81 21.66 -28.87
C ASP A 4 -57.43 22.96 -29.60
N ILE A 5 -56.18 23.37 -29.42
CA ILE A 5 -55.43 24.15 -30.40
C ILE A 5 -54.25 23.30 -30.87
N ASP A 6 -54.19 23.15 -32.19
CA ASP A 6 -53.29 22.31 -32.98
C ASP A 6 -51.78 22.56 -32.81
N ALA A 7 -51.06 21.57 -33.30
CA ALA A 7 -49.62 21.29 -33.27
C ALA A 7 -48.62 22.40 -33.67
N LEU A 8 -47.41 22.23 -33.11
CA LEU A 8 -46.10 22.81 -33.44
C LEU A 8 -45.86 23.17 -34.93
N PRO A 9 -45.17 24.29 -35.18
CA PRO A 9 -44.18 24.38 -36.24
C PRO A 9 -42.75 24.28 -35.68
N ARG A 10 -41.97 23.40 -36.30
CA ARG A 10 -40.51 23.25 -36.15
C ARG A 10 -39.78 24.56 -36.48
N GLY A 11 -38.72 24.85 -35.74
CA GLY A 11 -37.74 25.86 -36.16
C GLY A 11 -36.86 26.48 -35.07
N ALA A 12 -36.43 25.73 -34.04
CA ALA A 12 -35.34 26.21 -33.20
C ALA A 12 -34.01 25.99 -33.96
N GLY A 13 -33.61 26.99 -34.75
CA GLY A 13 -32.41 26.93 -35.58
C GLY A 13 -31.15 26.62 -34.77
N ALA A 14 -30.15 26.04 -35.45
CA ALA A 14 -28.84 25.65 -34.90
C ALA A 14 -28.13 26.74 -34.06
N TRP A 15 -28.58 27.99 -34.17
CA TRP A 15 -28.08 29.16 -33.46
C TRP A 15 -28.54 29.23 -32.00
N GLY A 16 -29.71 28.67 -31.65
CA GLY A 16 -30.20 28.62 -30.27
C GLY A 16 -29.42 27.63 -29.39
N GLN A 17 -28.88 26.56 -29.98
CA GLN A 17 -28.04 25.59 -29.26
C GLN A 17 -26.60 26.08 -29.07
N ALA A 18 -26.07 26.88 -30.01
CA ALA A 18 -24.74 27.44 -29.90
C ALA A 18 -24.62 28.43 -28.72
N VAL A 19 -25.63 29.27 -28.50
CA VAL A 19 -25.64 30.24 -27.39
C VAL A 19 -25.68 29.54 -26.02
N THR A 20 -26.51 28.50 -25.88
CA THR A 20 -26.61 27.74 -24.63
C THR A 20 -25.30 27.02 -24.29
N ALA A 21 -24.60 26.47 -25.29
CA ALA A 21 -23.30 25.82 -25.12
C ALA A 21 -22.21 26.81 -24.69
N VAL A 22 -22.16 28.01 -25.29
CA VAL A 22 -21.16 29.03 -24.92
C VAL A 22 -21.40 29.56 -23.50
N VAL A 23 -22.66 29.76 -23.10
CA VAL A 23 -23.01 30.19 -21.74
C VAL A 23 -22.64 29.11 -20.70
N THR A 24 -22.88 27.83 -20.99
CA THR A 24 -22.49 26.74 -20.09
C THR A 24 -20.98 26.59 -20.00
N ILE A 25 -20.24 26.69 -21.11
CA ILE A 25 -18.77 26.65 -21.09
C ILE A 25 -18.19 27.85 -20.34
N ALA A 26 -18.73 29.05 -20.53
CA ALA A 26 -18.28 30.25 -19.80
C ALA A 26 -18.58 30.16 -18.30
N ALA A 27 -19.76 29.64 -17.91
CA ALA A 27 -20.11 29.40 -16.52
C ALA A 27 -19.22 28.31 -15.87
N LEU A 28 -18.91 27.24 -16.60
CA LEU A 28 -18.01 26.19 -16.13
C LEU A 28 -16.57 26.70 -16.02
N ALA A 29 -16.08 27.45 -17.01
CA ALA A 29 -14.75 28.05 -16.98
C ALA A 29 -14.61 29.08 -15.84
N GLY A 30 -15.62 29.94 -15.65
CA GLY A 30 -15.66 30.89 -14.54
C GLY A 30 -15.76 30.20 -13.18
N GLY A 31 -16.58 29.14 -13.07
CA GLY A 31 -16.69 28.31 -11.87
C GLY A 31 -15.38 27.59 -11.53
N LEU A 32 -14.69 27.00 -12.52
CA LEU A 32 -13.39 26.36 -12.32
C LEU A 32 -12.29 27.37 -11.97
N TRP A 33 -12.29 28.57 -12.57
CA TRP A 33 -11.29 29.60 -12.27
C TRP A 33 -11.47 30.17 -10.85
N ALA A 34 -12.71 30.44 -10.44
CA ALA A 34 -13.02 30.84 -9.06
C ALA A 34 -12.75 29.72 -8.04
N TYR A 35 -12.99 28.46 -8.41
CA TYR A 35 -12.60 27.32 -7.57
C TYR A 35 -11.08 27.21 -7.47
N GLY A 36 -10.34 27.45 -8.55
CA GLY A 36 -8.88 27.48 -8.56
C GLY A 36 -8.27 28.56 -7.65
N GLU A 37 -8.85 29.75 -7.59
CA GLU A 37 -8.37 30.82 -6.69
C GLU A 37 -8.72 30.56 -5.22
N VAL A 38 -9.89 29.98 -4.92
CA VAL A 38 -10.27 29.59 -3.55
C VAL A 38 -9.51 28.34 -3.08
N SER A 39 -9.10 27.47 -4.01
CA SER A 39 -8.22 26.31 -3.73
C SER A 39 -6.74 26.71 -3.64
N GLY A 40 -6.37 27.87 -4.18
CA GLY A 40 -5.00 28.38 -4.22
C GLY A 40 -4.51 29.02 -2.91
N SER A 41 -5.30 28.96 -1.83
CA SER A 41 -4.93 29.49 -0.51
C SER A 41 -5.05 28.49 0.64
N ALA A 42 -4.83 27.20 0.38
CA ALA A 42 -4.33 26.30 1.40
C ALA A 42 -2.80 26.36 1.36
N GLY A 43 -2.20 27.15 2.26
CA GLY A 43 -0.75 27.20 2.40
C GLY A 43 -0.19 25.80 2.58
N SER A 44 0.51 25.28 1.56
CA SER A 44 1.14 23.98 1.62
C SER A 44 2.24 24.04 2.67
N THR A 45 1.95 23.56 3.88
CA THR A 45 3.00 23.08 4.76
C THR A 45 3.79 22.03 3.99
N PRO A 46 5.14 22.04 4.03
CA PRO A 46 5.92 20.98 3.41
C PRO A 46 5.39 19.62 3.86
N TYR A 47 4.95 18.77 2.93
CA TYR A 47 4.50 17.43 3.25
C TYR A 47 5.71 16.67 3.80
N THR A 48 5.69 16.38 5.09
CA THR A 48 6.64 15.48 5.75
C THR A 48 5.97 14.13 5.91
N PRO A 49 6.40 13.09 5.16
CA PRO A 49 5.87 11.75 5.32
C PRO A 49 6.01 11.32 6.78
N SER A 50 4.93 10.82 7.37
CA SER A 50 4.95 10.31 8.73
C SER A 50 4.01 9.12 8.84
N CYS A 51 4.31 8.23 9.78
CA CYS A 51 3.43 7.11 10.13
C CYS A 51 2.24 7.65 10.91
N GLU A 52 1.28 8.24 10.21
CA GLU A 52 0.03 8.68 10.80
C GLU A 52 -0.84 7.47 11.13
N ASP A 53 -1.60 7.59 12.21
CA ASP A 53 -2.64 6.64 12.56
C ASP A 53 -3.87 7.00 11.72
N ASP A 54 -4.31 6.10 10.84
CA ASP A 54 -5.47 6.32 9.97
C ASP A 54 -6.80 6.47 10.77
N GLY A 55 -6.77 6.36 12.10
CA GLY A 55 -7.89 6.66 12.99
C GLY A 55 -9.07 5.70 12.82
N LYS A 56 -8.90 4.63 12.02
CA LYS A 56 -9.87 3.54 11.97
C LYS A 56 -9.76 2.80 13.30
N PRO A 57 -10.86 2.58 14.03
CA PRO A 57 -10.82 1.85 15.28
C PRO A 57 -10.44 0.39 15.00
N GLY A 58 -9.14 0.10 15.03
CA GLY A 58 -8.61 -1.23 15.22
C GLY A 58 -9.11 -1.78 16.56
N ALA A 59 -9.31 -3.09 16.62
CA ALA A 59 -9.87 -3.79 17.76
C ALA A 59 -9.28 -3.32 19.11
N THR A 60 -10.17 -3.19 20.09
CA THR A 60 -10.01 -2.86 21.51
C THR A 60 -8.58 -2.57 22.01
N PRO A 61 -8.35 -1.41 22.68
CA PRO A 61 -7.05 -1.09 23.26
C PRO A 61 -6.52 -2.23 24.14
N PRO A 62 -5.23 -2.60 24.03
CA PRO A 62 -4.66 -3.66 24.86
C PRO A 62 -4.75 -3.29 26.34
N GLU A 63 -5.07 -4.29 27.17
CA GLU A 63 -5.06 -4.12 28.63
C GLU A 63 -3.69 -3.60 29.11
N PRO A 64 -3.64 -2.62 30.03
CA PRO A 64 -2.39 -2.09 30.54
C PRO A 64 -1.52 -3.20 31.14
N GLY A 65 -0.32 -3.39 30.60
CA GLY A 65 0.65 -4.38 31.08
C GLY A 65 0.77 -5.66 30.24
N ARG A 66 0.02 -5.79 29.14
CA ARG A 66 0.18 -6.89 28.18
C ARG A 66 0.59 -6.34 26.81
N ALA A 67 1.70 -6.84 26.25
CA ALA A 67 2.03 -6.55 24.85
C ALA A 67 0.86 -7.03 23.97
N PRO A 68 0.40 -6.22 23.00
CA PRO A 68 -0.63 -6.66 22.08
C PRO A 68 -0.15 -7.92 21.36
N ARG A 69 -1.02 -8.94 21.24
CA ARG A 69 -0.67 -10.20 20.56
C ARG A 69 -0.38 -10.01 19.07
N GLN A 70 -0.90 -8.92 18.49
CA GLN A 70 -0.76 -8.57 17.09
C GLN A 70 -0.22 -7.14 17.01
N LEU A 71 0.76 -6.93 16.14
CA LEU A 71 1.25 -5.61 15.78
C LEU A 71 0.18 -4.85 14.97
N THR A 72 0.20 -3.52 15.05
CA THR A 72 -0.58 -2.66 14.16
C THR A 72 0.27 -2.21 12.98
N GLY A 73 -0.36 -1.79 11.88
CA GLY A 73 0.28 -1.17 10.74
C GLY A 73 1.13 0.04 11.13
N GLN A 74 0.69 0.82 12.11
CA GLN A 74 1.48 1.92 12.67
C GLN A 74 2.81 1.42 13.26
N ARG A 75 2.81 0.34 14.04
CA ARG A 75 4.05 -0.23 14.62
C ARG A 75 4.98 -0.81 13.56
N LEU A 76 4.41 -1.42 12.51
CA LEU A 76 5.20 -1.86 11.37
C LEU A 76 5.81 -0.66 10.62
N CYS A 77 5.05 0.41 10.46
CA CYS A 77 5.50 1.64 9.82
C CYS A 77 6.63 2.29 10.59
N GLU A 78 6.51 2.44 11.92
CA GLU A 78 7.57 2.98 12.77
C GLU A 78 8.86 2.16 12.69
N ALA A 79 8.75 0.83 12.58
CA ALA A 79 9.92 -0.04 12.45
C ALA A 79 10.56 0.02 11.05
N LEU A 80 9.74 0.17 10.01
CA LEU A 80 10.19 0.24 8.63
C LEU A 80 10.74 1.63 8.27
N PHE A 81 10.01 2.70 8.58
CA PHE A 81 10.33 4.08 8.23
C PHE A 81 11.47 4.66 9.08
N ARG A 82 12.68 4.18 8.78
CA ARG A 82 13.92 4.53 9.47
C ARG A 82 14.74 5.56 8.69
N PRO A 83 15.54 6.40 9.37
CA PRO A 83 16.37 7.40 8.71
C PRO A 83 17.47 6.80 7.81
N ASP A 84 17.89 5.57 8.06
CA ASP A 84 18.91 4.87 7.26
C ASP A 84 18.32 3.97 6.17
N LEU A 85 16.98 3.89 6.01
CA LEU A 85 16.36 2.96 5.07
C LEU A 85 16.84 3.18 3.62
N ALA A 86 16.87 4.44 3.16
CA ALA A 86 17.37 4.78 1.82
C ALA A 86 18.84 4.32 1.61
N ALA A 87 19.68 4.45 2.65
CA ALA A 87 21.05 3.98 2.59
C ALA A 87 21.14 2.44 2.54
N LEU A 88 20.27 1.71 3.25
CA LEU A 88 20.20 0.25 3.19
C LEU A 88 19.81 -0.26 1.79
N LEU A 89 18.95 0.49 1.11
CA LEU A 89 18.50 0.25 -0.28
C LEU A 89 19.57 0.61 -1.32
N GLY A 90 20.65 1.27 -0.93
CA GLY A 90 21.71 1.72 -1.83
C GLY A 90 21.42 3.03 -2.54
N THR A 91 20.41 3.79 -2.09
CA THR A 91 20.05 5.12 -2.59
C THR A 91 20.15 6.19 -1.50
N PRO A 92 21.34 6.37 -0.88
CA PRO A 92 21.51 7.31 0.22
C PRO A 92 21.14 8.73 -0.22
N GLY A 93 20.29 9.39 0.57
CA GLY A 93 19.83 10.76 0.30
C GLY A 93 18.49 10.84 -0.42
N GLU A 94 17.92 9.73 -0.89
CA GLU A 94 16.52 9.71 -1.33
C GLU A 94 15.59 9.94 -0.14
N ALA A 95 14.65 10.87 -0.32
CA ALA A 95 13.55 11.06 0.60
C ALA A 95 12.36 10.21 0.12
N PRO A 96 11.58 9.61 1.05
CA PRO A 96 10.40 8.87 0.67
C PRO A 96 9.34 9.81 0.06
N SER A 97 8.65 9.34 -0.97
CA SER A 97 7.49 9.99 -1.57
C SER A 97 6.22 9.72 -0.77
N SER A 98 6.10 8.54 -0.17
CA SER A 98 4.95 8.16 0.65
C SER A 98 5.37 7.20 1.77
N VAL A 99 4.62 7.25 2.88
CA VAL A 99 4.78 6.36 4.03
C VAL A 99 3.37 6.01 4.50
N THR A 100 3.05 4.73 4.59
CA THR A 100 1.72 4.26 5.00
C THR A 100 1.82 3.06 5.94
N GLY A 101 0.83 2.92 6.81
CA GLY A 101 0.63 1.74 7.66
C GLY A 101 -0.85 1.37 7.65
N SER A 102 -1.17 0.08 7.64
CA SER A 102 -2.56 -0.39 7.63
C SER A 102 -2.78 -1.57 8.57
N ASP A 103 -3.93 -1.62 9.24
CA ASP A 103 -4.38 -2.75 10.06
C ASP A 103 -5.23 -3.73 9.23
N GLY A 104 -4.73 -4.08 8.05
CA GLY A 104 -5.44 -4.96 7.11
C GLY A 104 -5.75 -6.35 7.68
N SER A 105 -6.66 -7.05 7.02
CA SER A 105 -7.04 -8.41 7.38
C SER A 105 -7.52 -9.19 6.14
N HIS A 106 -7.42 -10.52 6.20
CA HIS A 106 -7.89 -11.41 5.15
C HIS A 106 -8.83 -12.48 5.72
N ARG A 107 -9.88 -12.80 4.96
CA ARG A 107 -10.81 -13.90 5.26
C ARG A 107 -10.50 -15.09 4.36
N PHE A 108 -10.34 -16.27 4.96
CA PHE A 108 -9.98 -17.50 4.25
C PHE A 108 -11.08 -18.56 4.35
N GLY A 109 -12.12 -18.50 3.49
CA GLY A 109 -13.09 -19.59 3.27
C GLY A 109 -13.98 -19.99 4.45
N SER A 110 -13.51 -19.87 5.69
CA SER A 110 -14.24 -19.79 6.95
C SER A 110 -14.55 -18.31 7.24
N ASP A 111 -15.52 -18.07 8.12
CA ASP A 111 -15.83 -16.72 8.62
C ASP A 111 -14.73 -16.14 9.54
N GLU A 112 -13.58 -16.83 9.67
CA GLU A 112 -12.46 -16.37 10.48
C GLU A 112 -11.60 -15.37 9.70
N GLU A 113 -11.41 -14.21 10.30
CA GLU A 113 -10.61 -13.12 9.77
C GLU A 113 -9.23 -13.13 10.42
N ILE A 114 -8.19 -13.24 9.60
CA ILE A 114 -6.80 -13.22 10.04
C ILE A 114 -6.28 -11.79 9.81
N ALA A 115 -5.83 -11.14 10.88
CA ALA A 115 -5.18 -9.85 10.78
C ALA A 115 -3.87 -9.98 10.00
N THR A 116 -3.65 -9.07 9.06
CA THR A 116 -2.45 -8.95 8.23
C THR A 116 -2.05 -7.48 8.11
N PRO A 117 -1.63 -6.88 9.23
CA PRO A 117 -1.17 -5.51 9.24
C PRO A 117 0.05 -5.37 8.33
N SER A 118 0.17 -4.21 7.70
CA SER A 118 1.27 -3.90 6.80
C SER A 118 1.74 -2.46 6.95
N ALA A 119 2.94 -2.19 6.46
CA ALA A 119 3.44 -0.86 6.25
C ALA A 119 4.21 -0.78 4.95
N GLU A 120 4.16 0.36 4.29
CA GLU A 120 4.84 0.62 3.04
C GLU A 120 5.58 1.96 3.10
N VAL A 121 6.80 1.96 2.59
CA VAL A 121 7.60 3.16 2.36
C VAL A 121 8.01 3.19 0.91
N GLU A 122 7.57 4.22 0.21
CA GLU A 122 7.87 4.46 -1.19
C GLU A 122 8.99 5.49 -1.29
N PHE A 123 10.03 5.15 -2.03
CA PHE A 123 11.08 6.03 -2.50
C PHE A 123 11.00 6.14 -4.03
N PRO A 124 11.60 7.17 -4.64
CA PRO A 124 11.64 7.30 -6.10
C PRO A 124 12.13 6.03 -6.82
N THR A 125 13.12 5.33 -6.25
CA THR A 125 13.71 4.13 -6.87
C THR A 125 13.10 2.83 -6.39
N TYR A 126 12.66 2.77 -5.13
CA TYR A 126 12.29 1.54 -4.45
C TYR A 126 11.01 1.70 -3.66
N THR A 127 10.21 0.64 -3.63
CA THR A 127 9.14 0.49 -2.65
C THR A 127 9.47 -0.67 -1.74
N VAL A 128 9.30 -0.45 -0.44
CA VAL A 128 9.51 -1.45 0.60
C VAL A 128 8.22 -1.67 1.34
N THR A 129 7.79 -2.92 1.45
CA THR A 129 6.63 -3.30 2.24
C THR A 129 7.06 -4.23 3.36
N LEU A 130 6.51 -4.02 4.56
CA LEU A 130 6.64 -4.92 5.71
C LEU A 130 5.25 -5.37 6.12
N THR A 131 4.99 -6.67 6.09
CA THR A 131 3.72 -7.28 6.49
C THR A 131 3.95 -8.25 7.63
N ALA A 132 2.98 -8.39 8.54
CA ALA A 132 2.97 -9.48 9.52
C ALA A 132 1.77 -10.41 9.26
N SER A 133 2.02 -11.72 9.18
CA SER A 133 0.98 -12.75 9.12
C SER A 133 0.95 -13.54 10.42
N TYR A 134 -0.26 -13.86 10.92
CA TYR A 134 -0.47 -14.65 12.14
C TYR A 134 -1.17 -15.98 11.87
N ASP A 135 -1.02 -16.51 10.65
CA ASP A 135 -1.41 -17.89 10.36
C ASP A 135 -0.62 -18.89 11.23
N ALA A 136 -1.09 -20.13 11.29
CA ALA A 136 -0.44 -21.20 12.05
C ALA A 136 0.46 -22.08 11.16
N VAL A 137 0.99 -21.55 10.04
CA VAL A 137 1.75 -22.31 9.05
C VAL A 137 3.26 -22.10 9.27
N PRO A 138 4.03 -23.17 9.56
CA PRO A 138 5.48 -23.10 9.69
C PRO A 138 6.18 -22.78 8.36
N MET A 139 7.36 -22.13 8.43
CA MET A 139 8.18 -21.81 7.26
C MET A 139 8.63 -23.05 6.49
N ALA A 140 8.82 -24.17 7.17
CA ALA A 140 9.16 -25.44 6.53
C ALA A 140 8.14 -25.83 5.46
N ASP A 141 6.85 -25.68 5.78
CA ASP A 141 5.71 -26.03 4.94
C ASP A 141 5.47 -24.95 3.89
N THR A 142 5.50 -23.67 4.28
CA THR A 142 5.32 -22.54 3.35
C THR A 142 6.31 -22.58 2.19
N ALA A 143 7.57 -22.93 2.45
CA ALA A 143 8.59 -23.04 1.42
C ALA A 143 8.28 -24.08 0.32
N GLU A 144 7.46 -25.09 0.60
CA GLU A 144 7.12 -26.14 -0.38
C GLU A 144 6.12 -25.64 -1.44
N TYR A 145 5.33 -24.61 -1.11
CA TYR A 145 4.34 -24.03 -2.00
C TYR A 145 4.87 -22.83 -2.80
N LEU A 146 6.03 -22.29 -2.41
CA LEU A 146 6.62 -21.11 -3.03
C LEU A 146 7.60 -21.51 -4.15
N ASN A 147 7.26 -21.14 -5.38
CA ASN A 147 8.12 -21.42 -6.53
C ASN A 147 9.42 -20.59 -6.46
N GLY A 148 10.58 -21.23 -6.67
CA GLY A 148 11.88 -20.58 -6.59
C GLY A 148 12.29 -20.16 -5.17
N ALA A 149 11.65 -20.71 -4.14
CA ALA A 149 11.97 -20.47 -2.75
C ALA A 149 13.36 -21.00 -2.38
N GLN A 150 14.09 -20.20 -1.61
CA GLN A 150 15.38 -20.56 -1.03
C GLN A 150 15.31 -20.43 0.49
N LYS A 151 15.44 -21.57 1.17
CA LYS A 151 15.47 -21.65 2.64
C LYS A 151 16.76 -21.04 3.17
N GLN A 152 16.64 -20.26 4.23
CA GLN A 152 17.76 -19.60 4.91
C GLN A 152 17.43 -19.30 6.38
N LYS A 153 18.35 -18.62 7.05
CA LYS A 153 18.11 -18.06 8.39
C LYS A 153 18.38 -16.57 8.40
N ILE A 154 17.55 -15.84 9.13
CA ILE A 154 17.69 -14.42 9.39
C ILE A 154 17.63 -14.23 10.90
N LEU A 155 18.69 -13.68 11.49
CA LEU A 155 18.75 -13.38 12.93
C LEU A 155 18.38 -14.61 13.80
N GLY A 156 18.81 -15.80 13.38
CA GLY A 156 18.57 -17.07 14.07
C GLY A 156 17.21 -17.72 13.81
N ARG A 157 16.30 -17.08 13.07
CA ARG A 157 14.97 -17.60 12.74
C ARG A 157 14.92 -18.23 11.35
N PRO A 158 14.11 -19.28 11.15
CA PRO A 158 13.81 -19.80 9.81
C PRO A 158 13.26 -18.70 8.90
N ALA A 159 13.71 -18.70 7.66
CA ALA A 159 13.30 -17.73 6.67
C ALA A 159 13.37 -18.31 5.26
N VAL A 160 12.60 -17.72 4.34
CA VAL A 160 12.55 -18.11 2.93
C VAL A 160 12.62 -16.84 2.10
N VAL A 161 13.51 -16.81 1.10
CA VAL A 161 13.45 -15.79 0.05
C VAL A 161 12.88 -16.41 -1.22
N TYR A 162 12.01 -15.69 -1.92
CA TYR A 162 11.40 -16.16 -3.15
C TYR A 162 11.10 -15.01 -4.13
N PRO A 163 11.03 -15.29 -5.44
CA PRO A 163 10.60 -14.31 -6.43
C PRO A 163 9.11 -14.04 -6.29
N ASP A 164 8.75 -12.76 -6.37
CA ASP A 164 7.37 -12.30 -6.35
C ASP A 164 7.15 -11.28 -7.48
N ARG A 165 5.92 -10.77 -7.65
CA ARG A 165 5.59 -9.72 -8.60
C ARG A 165 4.52 -8.80 -8.07
N THR A 166 4.64 -7.51 -8.37
CA THR A 166 3.53 -6.57 -8.13
C THR A 166 2.38 -6.85 -9.10
N ILE A 167 1.24 -6.20 -8.87
CA ILE A 167 0.10 -6.22 -9.79
C ILE A 167 0.05 -4.88 -10.50
N SER A 168 -0.05 -4.91 -11.83
CA SER A 168 -0.33 -3.71 -12.63
C SER A 168 -1.84 -3.58 -12.81
N ILE A 169 -2.36 -2.38 -12.57
CA ILE A 169 -3.76 -2.04 -12.81
C ILE A 169 -3.79 -0.83 -13.75
N SER A 170 -4.50 -0.94 -14.87
CA SER A 170 -4.68 0.15 -15.83
C SER A 170 -6.15 0.52 -15.95
N PHE A 171 -6.42 1.82 -15.84
CA PHE A 171 -7.76 2.39 -15.94
C PHE A 171 -7.88 3.14 -17.26
N ARG A 172 -8.99 2.92 -17.99
CA ARG A 172 -9.31 3.67 -19.20
C ARG A 172 -10.24 4.83 -18.85
N LEU A 173 -9.95 6.02 -19.36
CA LEU A 173 -10.77 7.23 -19.12
C LEU A 173 -12.08 7.25 -19.93
N ASP A 174 -12.31 6.24 -20.77
CA ASP A 174 -13.54 6.08 -21.55
C ASP A 174 -14.67 5.37 -20.77
N GLY A 175 -14.44 5.07 -19.48
CA GLY A 175 -15.41 4.41 -18.61
C GLY A 175 -15.46 2.90 -18.77
N SER A 176 -14.55 2.31 -19.53
CA SER A 176 -14.40 0.85 -19.62
C SER A 176 -13.82 0.27 -18.33
N ASP A 177 -14.01 -1.03 -18.14
CA ASP A 177 -13.50 -1.78 -16.99
C ASP A 177 -11.97 -1.65 -16.86
N ALA A 178 -11.49 -1.70 -15.61
CA ALA A 178 -10.07 -1.73 -15.31
C ALA A 178 -9.45 -3.07 -15.73
N GLU A 179 -8.30 -3.01 -16.39
CA GLU A 179 -7.52 -4.20 -16.70
C GLU A 179 -6.47 -4.41 -15.60
N SER A 180 -6.28 -5.67 -15.19
CA SER A 180 -5.24 -6.05 -14.25
C SER A 180 -4.35 -7.13 -14.84
N GLY A 181 -3.07 -7.08 -14.51
CA GLY A 181 -2.10 -8.03 -15.01
C GLY A 181 -0.83 -8.06 -14.17
N PRO A 182 0.13 -8.91 -14.54
CA PRO A 182 1.37 -9.03 -13.79
C PRO A 182 2.22 -7.75 -13.89
N GLY A 183 2.60 -7.19 -12.75
CA GLY A 183 3.41 -5.98 -12.62
C GLY A 183 4.92 -6.25 -12.65
N VAL A 184 5.69 -5.39 -11.99
CA VAL A 184 7.16 -5.46 -11.97
C VAL A 184 7.66 -6.61 -11.09
N PRO A 185 8.87 -7.14 -11.35
CA PRO A 185 9.51 -8.11 -10.47
C PRO A 185 9.67 -7.57 -9.04
N ALA A 186 9.35 -8.41 -8.06
CA ALA A 186 9.57 -8.17 -6.66
C ALA A 186 10.40 -9.31 -6.03
N ARG A 187 10.99 -9.04 -4.87
CA ARG A 187 11.68 -10.04 -4.04
C ARG A 187 11.11 -9.97 -2.64
N THR A 188 10.72 -11.13 -2.11
CA THR A 188 10.11 -11.24 -0.79
C THR A 188 10.95 -12.13 0.09
N LEU A 189 11.21 -11.67 1.32
CA LEU A 189 11.88 -12.39 2.38
C LEU A 189 10.90 -12.57 3.53
N MET A 190 10.44 -13.80 3.69
CA MET A 190 9.55 -14.23 4.75
C MET A 190 10.38 -14.78 5.91
N VAL A 191 10.14 -14.29 7.13
CA VAL A 191 10.89 -14.67 8.34
C VAL A 191 9.93 -15.10 9.43
N ALA A 192 10.17 -16.25 10.06
CA ALA A 192 9.32 -16.76 11.14
C ALA A 192 9.22 -15.77 12.33
N GLN A 193 8.02 -15.64 12.89
CA GLN A 193 7.75 -14.80 14.06
C GLN A 193 8.42 -15.28 15.35
N ASP A 194 8.91 -16.51 15.39
CA ASP A 194 9.71 -17.04 16.49
C ASP A 194 10.75 -18.07 16.01
N ALA A 195 11.75 -18.36 16.85
CA ALA A 195 12.85 -19.25 16.48
C ALA A 195 12.45 -20.74 16.42
N ARG A 196 11.29 -21.11 16.97
CA ARG A 196 10.73 -22.47 16.93
C ARG A 196 9.86 -22.71 15.70
N ASP A 197 9.63 -21.69 14.88
CA ASP A 197 8.79 -21.78 13.67
C ASP A 197 7.35 -22.21 14.00
N SER A 198 6.74 -21.59 15.02
CA SER A 198 5.43 -22.04 15.51
C SER A 198 4.24 -21.62 14.63
N GLY A 199 4.49 -20.89 13.55
CA GLY A 199 3.50 -20.30 12.66
C GLY A 199 3.67 -18.79 12.54
N GLY A 200 3.18 -18.24 11.43
CA GLY A 200 3.18 -16.82 11.17
C GLY A 200 4.55 -16.28 10.73
N SER A 201 4.52 -15.12 10.08
CA SER A 201 5.70 -14.53 9.48
C SER A 201 5.75 -13.01 9.58
N TYR A 202 6.95 -12.48 9.38
CA TYR A 202 7.19 -11.13 8.94
C TYR A 202 7.75 -11.17 7.51
N ASP A 203 7.10 -10.45 6.62
CA ASP A 203 7.40 -10.47 5.19
C ASP A 203 7.95 -9.11 4.80
N VAL A 204 9.20 -9.09 4.34
CA VAL A 204 9.80 -7.89 3.76
C VAL A 204 9.77 -8.06 2.25
N THR A 205 9.12 -7.16 1.55
CA THR A 205 9.04 -7.16 0.08
C THR A 205 9.71 -5.93 -0.48
N LEU A 206 10.50 -6.13 -1.54
CA LEU A 206 11.12 -5.05 -2.31
C LEU A 206 10.71 -5.15 -3.77
N TRP A 207 10.47 -4.01 -4.39
CA TRP A 207 10.41 -3.87 -5.84
C TRP A 207 10.97 -2.51 -6.26
N ARG A 208 11.35 -2.39 -7.53
CA ARG A 208 11.93 -1.17 -8.10
C ARG A 208 10.99 -0.52 -9.10
N THR A 209 10.93 0.81 -9.06
CA THR A 209 10.12 1.62 -9.99
C THR A 209 10.56 1.43 -11.44
N ASP A 210 11.85 1.17 -11.68
CA ASP A 210 12.42 0.93 -13.01
C ASP A 210 12.21 -0.51 -13.54
N GLY A 211 11.57 -1.38 -12.76
CA GLY A 211 11.28 -2.77 -13.13
C GLY A 211 12.48 -3.72 -13.05
N ALA A 212 13.65 -3.27 -12.61
CA ALA A 212 14.77 -4.17 -12.37
C ALA A 212 14.51 -5.05 -11.14
N THR A 213 15.03 -6.27 -11.15
CA THR A 213 14.87 -7.20 -10.03
C THR A 213 15.74 -6.76 -8.84
N PRO A 214 15.17 -6.57 -7.64
CA PRO A 214 15.95 -6.31 -6.43
C PRO A 214 16.95 -7.42 -6.11
N ASP A 215 18.04 -7.07 -5.44
CA ASP A 215 19.05 -8.02 -4.98
C ASP A 215 18.71 -8.58 -3.59
N ASP A 216 18.91 -9.88 -3.40
CA ASP A 216 18.62 -10.59 -2.15
C ASP A 216 19.51 -10.13 -1.00
N ALA A 217 20.74 -9.66 -1.28
CA ALA A 217 21.60 -9.12 -0.22
C ALA A 217 21.06 -7.78 0.30
N THR A 218 20.47 -6.94 -0.56
CA THR A 218 19.77 -5.72 -0.13
C THR A 218 18.56 -6.06 0.74
N LEU A 219 17.75 -7.02 0.30
CA LEU A 219 16.59 -7.49 1.04
C LEU A 219 16.97 -8.01 2.44
N ARG A 220 18.03 -8.82 2.53
CA ARG A 220 18.58 -9.30 3.80
C ARG A 220 19.01 -8.13 4.71
N ARG A 221 19.79 -7.17 4.18
CA ARG A 221 20.27 -6.02 4.98
C ARG A 221 19.11 -5.21 5.57
N VAL A 222 18.05 -4.99 4.78
CA VAL A 222 16.85 -4.29 5.27
C VAL A 222 16.20 -5.09 6.38
N ALA A 223 15.92 -6.39 6.18
CA ALA A 223 15.29 -7.24 7.18
C ALA A 223 16.10 -7.33 8.48
N GLU A 224 17.42 -7.50 8.41
CA GLU A 224 18.30 -7.56 9.59
C GLU A 224 18.31 -6.28 10.42
N LYS A 225 17.92 -5.15 9.84
CA LYS A 225 17.83 -3.86 10.53
C LYS A 225 16.41 -3.55 10.99
N VAL A 226 15.41 -3.82 10.16
CA VAL A 226 14.01 -3.52 10.43
C VAL A 226 13.42 -4.48 11.48
N LEU A 227 13.63 -5.79 11.32
CA LEU A 227 12.96 -6.79 12.16
C LEU A 227 13.32 -6.68 13.66
N PRO A 228 14.58 -6.41 14.07
CA PRO A 228 14.90 -6.19 15.48
C PRO A 228 14.23 -4.97 16.12
N ALA A 229 13.75 -4.02 15.32
CA ALA A 229 13.04 -2.84 15.83
C ALA A 229 11.57 -3.14 16.17
N LEU A 230 11.05 -4.31 15.78
CA LEU A 230 9.67 -4.69 16.04
C LEU A 230 9.43 -4.96 17.54
N PRO A 231 8.33 -4.44 18.12
CA PRO A 231 7.93 -4.80 19.47
C PRO A 231 7.77 -6.31 19.62
N GLY A 232 8.35 -6.88 20.68
CA GLY A 232 8.28 -8.33 20.93
C GLY A 232 9.31 -9.17 20.18
N TRP A 233 10.18 -8.56 19.36
CA TRP A 233 11.31 -9.27 18.76
C TRP A 233 12.31 -9.71 19.82
N GLN A 234 12.20 -10.96 20.28
CA GLN A 234 13.20 -11.56 21.15
C GLN A 234 14.38 -12.04 20.30
N THR A 235 15.57 -11.57 20.63
CA THR A 235 16.80 -12.11 20.06
C THR A 235 16.91 -13.56 20.49
N ALA A 236 17.07 -14.48 19.53
CA ALA A 236 17.38 -15.87 19.84
C ALA A 236 18.66 -15.88 20.69
N ARG A 237 18.56 -16.32 21.94
CA ARG A 237 19.71 -16.56 22.83
C ARG A 237 20.39 -17.87 22.44
#